data_AF-A0AAN9F3X2-F1
#
_entry.id   AF-A0AAN9F3X2-F1
#
_cell.length_a   1.000
_cell.length_b   1.000
_cell.length_c   1.000
_cell.angle_alpha   90.00
_cell.angle_beta   90.00
_cell.angle_gamma   90.00
#
_symmetry.space_group_name_H-M   'P 1'
#
loop_
_entity.id
_entity.type
_entity.pdbx_description
1 polymer ?
#
loop_
_entity_poly.entity_id
_entity_poly.type
_entity_poly.pdbx_seq_one_letter_code
_entity_poly.pdbx_strand_id
1 'polypeptide(L)'
;MSSMQERMQGYQVIAMIVLLGPKMQYIQNLVQEHVKRIMSEQLQLPPAALSHQRDKAHHSMSKPSFMASCSVFGPKKIGLVVRVAAVTTESVYKFLQHELAPLEVMIGVPPYR
;
A
#
# COMPACT_ATOMS: atom_id res chain seq x y z
N MET A 1 4.08 -14.26 -25.68
CA MET A 1 4.40 -13.14 -24.76
C MET A 1 3.12 -12.76 -24.04
N SER A 2 3.13 -12.67 -22.71
CA SER A 2 1.95 -12.23 -21.95
C SER A 2 1.72 -10.72 -22.11
N SER A 3 0.45 -10.30 -22.08
CA SER A 3 0.11 -8.88 -22.19
C SER A 3 0.53 -8.09 -20.95
N MET A 4 0.70 -6.77 -21.07
CA MET A 4 0.98 -5.93 -19.90
C MET A 4 -0.14 -6.02 -18.84
N GLN A 5 -1.39 -6.15 -19.29
CA GLN A 5 -2.55 -6.28 -18.41
C GLN A 5 -2.49 -7.57 -17.58
N GLU A 6 -2.06 -8.69 -18.18
CA GLU A 6 -1.82 -9.95 -17.47
C GLU A 6 -0.67 -9.82 -16.48
N ARG A 7 0.44 -9.17 -16.88
CA ARG A 7 1.60 -8.96 -16.00
C ARG A 7 1.28 -8.05 -14.81
N MET A 8 0.42 -7.06 -15.01
CA MET A 8 -0.07 -6.18 -13.95
C MET A 8 -1.24 -6.80 -13.17
N GLN A 9 -1.66 -8.03 -13.50
CA GLN A 9 -2.77 -8.73 -12.84
C GLN A 9 -4.07 -7.91 -12.85
N GLY A 10 -4.28 -7.06 -13.87
CA GLY A 10 -5.41 -6.14 -13.97
C GLY A 10 -5.32 -4.89 -13.09
N TYR A 11 -4.18 -4.61 -12.46
CA TYR A 11 -3.90 -3.28 -11.91
C TYR A 11 -3.57 -2.34 -13.07
N GLN A 12 -3.95 -1.07 -12.94
CA GLN A 12 -3.71 -0.05 -13.96
C GLN A 12 -2.54 0.86 -13.58
N VAL A 13 -2.21 0.94 -12.29
CA VAL A 13 -1.18 1.82 -11.77
C VAL A 13 -0.28 1.07 -10.81
N ILE A 14 1.04 1.23 -11.01
CA ILE A 14 2.06 0.83 -10.05
C ILE A 14 2.83 2.09 -9.66
N ALA A 15 2.93 2.36 -8.36
CA ALA A 15 3.69 3.49 -7.84
C ALA A 15 4.73 3.02 -6.83
N MET A 16 5.85 3.74 -6.79
CA MET A 16 6.92 3.51 -5.82
C MET A 16 7.26 4.83 -5.14
N ILE A 17 7.18 4.84 -3.81
CA ILE A 17 7.54 6.00 -2.99
C ILE A 17 8.80 5.65 -2.22
N VAL A 18 9.80 6.53 -2.28
CA VAL A 18 11.08 6.35 -1.58
C VAL A 18 11.25 7.49 -0.60
N LEU A 19 11.20 7.16 0.70
CA LEU A 19 11.47 8.10 1.78
C LEU A 19 12.86 7.83 2.32
N LEU A 20 13.77 8.81 2.23
CA LEU A 20 15.16 8.65 2.65
C LEU A 20 15.61 9.83 3.50
N GLY A 21 16.19 9.54 4.65
CA GLY A 21 16.93 10.52 5.43
C GLY A 21 16.67 10.43 6.94
N PRO A 22 17.58 10.96 7.76
CA PRO A 22 17.50 10.85 9.22
C PRO A 22 16.28 11.56 9.82
N LYS A 23 15.79 12.63 9.16
CA LYS A 23 14.60 13.38 9.60
C LYS A 23 13.28 12.76 9.11
N MET A 24 13.32 11.64 8.37
CA MET A 24 12.13 11.01 7.79
C MET A 24 11.50 9.95 8.71
N GLN A 25 12.13 9.61 9.84
CA GLN A 25 11.72 8.46 10.65
C GLN A 25 10.27 8.55 11.13
N TYR A 26 9.82 9.75 11.53
CA TYR A 26 8.43 9.97 11.94
C TYR A 26 7.44 9.61 10.82
N ILE A 27 7.67 10.13 9.61
CA ILE A 27 6.81 9.87 8.44
C ILE A 27 6.89 8.41 8.03
N GLN A 28 8.09 7.82 8.02
CA GLN A 28 8.28 6.41 7.71
C GLN A 28 7.49 5.49 8.66
N ASN A 29 7.41 5.84 9.95
CA ASN A 29 6.63 5.07 10.92
C ASN A 29 5.13 5.20 10.65
N LEU A 30 4.62 6.42 10.42
CA LEU A 30 3.21 6.65 10.08
C LEU A 30 2.79 5.84 8.85
N VAL A 31 3.59 5.89 7.78
CA VAL A 31 3.30 5.18 6.54
C VAL A 31 3.32 3.67 6.74
N GLN A 32 4.28 3.14 7.50
CA GLN A 32 4.34 1.71 7.81
C GLN A 32 3.13 1.24 8.63
N GLU A 33 2.75 2.00 9.65
CA GLU A 33 1.59 1.69 10.49
C GLU A 33 0.30 1.72 9.68
N HIS A 34 0.13 2.74 8.84
CA HIS A 34 -1.06 2.84 8.01
C HIS A 34 -1.15 1.75 6.96
N VAL A 35 -0.07 1.49 6.22
CA VAL A 35 -0.01 0.38 5.24
C VAL A 35 -0.28 -0.96 5.91
N LYS A 36 0.30 -1.21 7.09
CA LYS A 36 0.01 -2.42 7.87
C LYS A 36 -1.47 -2.52 8.22
N ARG A 37 -2.11 -1.43 8.66
CA ARG A 37 -3.53 -1.39 9.01
C ARG A 37 -4.41 -1.73 7.81
N ILE A 38 -4.30 -1.00 6.70
CA ILE A 38 -5.16 -1.21 5.53
C ILE A 38 -4.96 -2.58 4.89
N MET A 39 -3.73 -3.11 4.89
CA MET A 39 -3.46 -4.43 4.33
C MET A 39 -3.92 -5.53 5.28
N SER A 40 -3.88 -5.33 6.59
CA SER A 40 -4.44 -6.29 7.55
C SER A 40 -5.96 -6.39 7.40
N GLU A 41 -6.66 -5.28 7.15
CA GLU A 41 -8.10 -5.25 6.90
C GLU A 41 -8.45 -5.97 5.58
N GLN A 42 -7.68 -5.75 4.51
CA GLN A 42 -7.93 -6.35 3.20
C GLN A 42 -7.54 -7.82 3.08
N LEU A 43 -6.54 -8.28 3.84
CA LEU A 43 -6.02 -9.64 3.80
C LEU A 43 -6.59 -10.54 4.90
N GLN A 44 -7.46 -10.01 5.78
CA GLN A 44 -8.15 -10.80 6.79
C GLN A 44 -9.06 -11.84 6.11
N LEU A 45 -8.72 -13.11 6.30
CA LEU A 45 -9.59 -14.25 6.00
C LEU A 45 -10.78 -14.22 6.98
N PRO A 46 -12.02 -14.49 6.54
CA PRO A 46 -13.14 -14.64 7.46
C PRO A 46 -12.86 -15.75 8.48
N PRO A 47 -13.04 -15.53 9.80
CA PRO A 47 -12.79 -16.54 10.83
C PRO A 47 -13.69 -17.80 10.73
N ALA A 48 -14.73 -17.78 9.89
CA ALA A 48 -15.62 -18.92 9.65
C ALA A 48 -14.98 -20.06 8.82
N ALA A 49 -13.78 -19.87 8.26
CA ALA A 49 -13.14 -20.87 7.39
C ALA A 49 -12.47 -22.05 8.13
N LEU A 50 -12.43 -22.04 9.47
CA LEU A 50 -11.81 -23.11 10.28
C LEU A 50 -12.80 -24.11 10.87
N SER A 51 -14.11 -23.90 10.72
CA SER A 51 -15.13 -24.83 11.23
C SER A 51 -16.08 -25.24 10.11
N HIS A 52 -15.94 -26.49 9.66
CA HIS A 52 -17.00 -27.31 9.06
C HIS A 52 -18.00 -26.61 8.13
N GLN A 53 -17.69 -26.57 6.82
CA GLN A 53 -18.57 -27.06 5.75
C GLN A 53 -17.89 -26.86 4.39
N ARG A 54 -17.49 -27.98 3.77
CA ARG A 54 -17.30 -28.04 2.32
C ARG A 54 -18.70 -28.06 1.72
N ASP A 55 -19.25 -26.93 1.34
CA ASP A 55 -20.23 -26.87 0.26
C ASP A 55 -20.47 -25.41 -0.18
N LYS A 56 -20.23 -25.16 -1.47
CA LYS A 56 -20.68 -24.00 -2.25
C LYS A 56 -20.53 -22.62 -1.59
N ALA A 57 -19.29 -22.13 -1.54
CA ALA A 57 -19.09 -20.69 -1.59
C ALA A 57 -17.96 -20.36 -2.55
N HIS A 58 -18.30 -19.75 -3.68
CA HIS A 58 -17.37 -18.94 -4.46
C HIS A 58 -16.97 -17.71 -3.63
N HIS A 59 -16.28 -17.90 -2.51
CA HIS A 59 -15.58 -16.84 -1.81
C HIS A 59 -14.19 -16.74 -2.39
N SER A 60 -14.14 -16.40 -3.69
CA SER A 60 -12.96 -15.77 -4.26
C SER A 60 -12.70 -14.54 -3.41
N MET A 61 -11.56 -14.50 -2.70
CA MET A 61 -11.05 -13.24 -2.20
C MET A 61 -11.02 -12.29 -3.39
N SER A 62 -11.93 -11.34 -3.44
CA SER A 62 -12.00 -10.41 -4.55
C SER A 62 -10.69 -9.65 -4.57
N LYS A 63 -9.99 -9.66 -5.71
CA LYS A 63 -8.76 -8.92 -5.90
C LYS A 63 -8.91 -7.50 -5.34
N PRO A 64 -8.09 -7.07 -4.38
CA PRO A 64 -8.22 -5.74 -3.80
C PRO A 64 -7.98 -4.67 -4.86
N SER A 65 -8.80 -3.62 -4.86
CA SER A 65 -8.70 -2.49 -5.79
C SER A 65 -7.41 -1.67 -5.59
N PHE A 66 -6.80 -1.79 -4.41
CA PHE A 66 -5.59 -1.10 -3.99
C PHE A 66 -4.77 -2.02 -3.09
N MET A 67 -3.48 -2.16 -3.36
CA MET A 67 -2.51 -2.87 -2.53
C MET A 67 -1.33 -1.97 -2.26
N ALA A 68 -0.79 -2.05 -1.04
CA ALA A 68 0.45 -1.38 -0.67
C ALA A 68 1.36 -2.33 0.12
N SER A 69 2.66 -2.12 0.03
CA SER A 69 3.65 -2.82 0.85
C SER A 69 4.80 -1.89 1.18
N CYS A 70 5.43 -2.13 2.32
CA CYS A 70 6.54 -1.32 2.83
C CYS A 70 7.79 -2.19 3.01
N SER A 71 8.96 -1.64 2.70
CA SER A 71 10.25 -2.29 2.94
C SER A 71 11.28 -1.25 3.38
N VAL A 72 11.80 -1.38 4.60
CA VAL A 72 12.90 -0.55 5.10
C VAL A 72 14.21 -0.94 4.43
N PHE A 73 15.07 0.05 4.17
CA PHE A 73 16.38 -0.14 3.54
C PHE A 73 17.44 0.81 4.10
N GLY A 74 18.71 0.54 3.75
CA GLY A 74 19.86 1.34 4.15
C GLY A 74 20.39 1.03 5.56
N PRO A 75 21.61 1.49 5.88
CA PRO A 75 22.20 1.28 7.19
C PRO A 75 21.32 1.94 8.25
N LYS A 76 21.11 1.27 9.38
CA LYS A 76 20.25 1.77 10.48
C LYS A 76 18.80 2.09 10.08
N LYS A 77 18.29 1.52 8.98
CA LYS A 77 16.89 1.69 8.52
C LYS A 77 16.52 3.15 8.20
N ILE A 78 17.44 3.91 7.60
CA ILE A 78 17.22 5.32 7.23
C ILE A 78 16.29 5.51 6.03
N GLY A 79 15.98 4.45 5.30
CA GLY A 79 15.16 4.46 4.11
C GLY A 79 13.92 3.60 4.22
N LEU A 80 12.84 3.99 3.54
CA LEU A 80 11.63 3.23 3.33
C LEU A 80 11.23 3.25 1.85
N VAL A 81 10.97 2.09 1.28
CA VAL A 81 10.30 1.94 -0.02
C VAL A 81 8.87 1.49 0.21
N VAL A 82 7.92 2.23 -0.35
CA VAL A 82 6.51 1.84 -0.43
C VAL A 82 6.22 1.46 -1.86
N ARG A 83 5.62 0.30 -2.07
CA ARG A 83 5.17 -0.18 -3.39
C ARG A 83 3.66 -0.25 -3.39
N VAL A 84 3.02 0.37 -4.37
CA VAL A 84 1.58 0.46 -4.51
C VAL A 84 1.14 -0.13 -5.83
N ALA A 85 0.05 -0.90 -5.83
CA ALA A 85 -0.64 -1.36 -7.01
C ALA A 85 -2.13 -1.00 -6.91
N ALA A 86 -2.69 -0.36 -7.92
CA ALA A 86 -4.06 0.12 -7.87
C ALA A 86 -4.79 0.01 -9.21
N VAL A 87 -6.12 -0.10 -9.16
CA VAL A 87 -6.97 -0.16 -10.35
C VAL A 87 -7.31 1.22 -10.90
N THR A 88 -7.06 2.29 -10.14
CA THR A 88 -7.24 3.68 -10.57
C THR A 88 -6.08 4.56 -10.11
N THR A 89 -5.72 5.54 -10.93
CA THR A 89 -4.75 6.58 -10.57
C THR A 89 -5.22 7.43 -9.40
N GLU A 90 -6.52 7.73 -9.32
CA GLU A 90 -7.10 8.52 -8.24
C GLU A 90 -6.83 7.91 -6.85
N SER A 91 -6.96 6.59 -6.70
CA SER A 91 -6.68 5.92 -5.42
C SER A 91 -5.22 6.05 -4.99
N VAL A 92 -4.29 6.11 -5.95
CA VAL A 92 -2.86 6.38 -5.67
C VAL A 92 -2.65 7.82 -5.24
N TYR A 93 -3.28 8.80 -5.90
CA TYR A 93 -3.19 10.20 -5.47
C TYR A 93 -3.76 10.42 -4.08
N LYS A 94 -4.91 9.82 -3.75
CA LYS A 94 -5.49 9.87 -2.40
C LYS A 94 -4.54 9.29 -1.35
N PHE A 95 -3.89 8.17 -1.66
CA PHE A 95 -2.88 7.57 -0.80
C PHE A 95 -1.68 8.52 -0.61
N LEU A 96 -1.16 9.11 -1.68
CA LEU A 96 -0.03 10.04 -1.62
C LEU A 96 -0.36 11.31 -0.82
N GLN A 97 -1.54 11.88 -1.02
CA GLN A 97 -2.03 13.02 -0.24
C GLN A 97 -2.07 12.70 1.25
N HIS A 98 -2.59 11.53 1.63
CA HIS A 98 -2.71 11.12 3.03
C HIS A 98 -1.35 10.80 3.67
N GLU A 99 -0.56 9.90 3.06
CA GLU A 99 0.73 9.46 3.60
C GLU A 99 1.76 10.57 3.74
N LEU A 100 1.71 11.55 2.82
CA LEU A 100 2.74 12.58 2.69
C LEU A 100 2.29 13.94 3.20
N ALA A 101 1.05 14.10 3.66
CA ALA A 101 0.59 15.33 4.32
C ALA A 101 1.55 15.82 5.42
N PRO A 102 2.11 14.96 6.31
CA PRO A 102 3.01 15.43 7.37
C PRO A 102 4.32 16.07 6.86
N LEU A 103 4.69 15.88 5.60
CA LEU A 103 5.86 16.55 5.01
C LEU A 103 5.65 18.06 4.85
N GLU A 104 4.41 18.55 4.85
CA GLU A 104 4.11 19.98 4.72
C GLU A 104 4.88 20.81 5.76
N VAL A 105 4.98 20.33 7.01
CA VAL A 105 5.73 21.00 8.08
C VAL A 105 7.23 21.11 7.75
N MET A 106 7.75 20.19 6.94
CA MET A 106 9.17 20.13 6.58
C MET A 106 9.51 20.95 5.33
N ILE A 107 8.59 21.02 4.37
CA ILE A 107 8.83 21.65 3.06
C ILE A 107 8.03 22.93 2.84
N GLY A 108 7.13 23.29 3.77
CA GLY A 108 6.31 24.49 3.76
C GLY A 108 5.06 24.43 2.86
N VAL A 109 4.85 23.32 2.14
CA VAL A 109 3.71 23.12 1.23
C VAL A 109 3.30 21.64 1.21
N PRO A 110 2.02 21.28 0.97
CA PRO A 110 1.61 19.90 0.84
C PRO A 110 2.24 19.27 -0.43
N PRO A 111 2.90 18.10 -0.33
CA PRO A 111 3.57 17.50 -1.49
C PRO A 111 2.61 17.09 -2.61
N TYR A 112 1.38 16.73 -2.26
CA TYR A 112 0.30 16.40 -3.18
C TYR A 112 -0.95 17.20 -2.78
N ARG A 113 -1.62 17.81 -3.76
CA ARG A 113 -2.87 18.56 -3.60
C ARG A 113 -4.06 17.69 -3.93
#